data_AF-E1QIA3-F1
#
_entry.id   AF-E1QIA3-F1
#
_cell.length_a   1.000
_cell.length_b   1.000
_cell.length_c   1.000
_cell.angle_alpha   90.00
_cell.angle_beta   90.00
_cell.angle_gamma   90.00
#
_symmetry.space_group_name_H-M   'P 1'
#
loop_
_entity.id
_entity.type
_entity.pdbx_description
1 polymer ?
#
loop_
_entity_poly.entity_id
_entity_poly.type
_entity_poly.pdbx_seq_one_letter_code
_entity_poly.pdbx_strand_id
1 'polypeptide(L)'
;MTDALYEALGLILGNMSTSLLLLALLIGAFFAAKVKGTHKRRAVTECFLRPLLFFSLGCASLWNAYWHAVQPAEVARFIGWQPSPFQWEIAMTNLGLSLAGLIAWQASRGFRLATALFAAVFLWGAAAGHIWQLVYLQDTAPGNAGGIVYTDVLTPLLLVVLLAVQDGEKAESLA
;
A
#
# COMPACT_ATOMS: atom_id res chain seq x y z
N MET A 1 9.94 -8.68 29.56
CA MET A 1 8.99 -7.63 29.10
C MET A 1 9.62 -6.73 28.04
N THR A 2 10.93 -6.47 28.11
CA THR A 2 11.71 -5.78 27.07
C THR A 2 11.78 -6.57 25.76
N ASP A 3 12.01 -7.87 25.83
CA ASP A 3 12.32 -8.68 24.64
C ASP A 3 11.11 -8.83 23.71
N ALA A 4 9.94 -9.13 24.29
CA ALA A 4 8.67 -9.18 23.56
C ALA A 4 8.30 -7.83 22.91
N LEU A 5 8.65 -6.70 23.54
CA LEU A 5 8.42 -5.38 22.96
C LEU A 5 9.36 -5.14 21.77
N TYR A 6 10.65 -5.49 21.88
CA TYR A 6 11.59 -5.36 20.78
C TYR A 6 11.24 -6.27 19.59
N GLU A 7 10.81 -7.49 19.86
CA GLU A 7 10.33 -8.41 18.81
C GLU A 7 9.10 -7.85 18.09
N ALA A 8 8.12 -7.33 18.85
CA ALA A 8 6.94 -6.71 18.26
C ALA A 8 7.29 -5.48 17.41
N LEU A 9 8.19 -4.62 17.90
CA LEU A 9 8.66 -3.45 17.16
C LEU A 9 9.42 -3.86 15.89
N GLY A 10 10.28 -4.89 15.97
CA GLY A 10 11.01 -5.42 14.82
C GLY A 10 10.06 -5.98 13.75
N LEU A 11 9.04 -6.74 14.16
CA LEU A 11 8.04 -7.28 13.25
C LEU A 11 7.25 -6.15 12.55
N ILE A 12 6.81 -5.16 13.33
CA ILE A 12 6.04 -4.02 12.83
C ILE A 12 6.90 -3.21 11.86
N LEU A 13 8.05 -2.71 12.30
CA LEU A 13 8.92 -1.82 11.51
C LEU A 13 9.53 -2.52 10.28
N GLY A 14 9.83 -3.82 10.40
CA GLY A 14 10.31 -4.64 9.27
C GLY A 14 9.23 -4.97 8.25
N ASN A 15 7.94 -4.86 8.61
CA ASN A 15 6.81 -5.16 7.73
C ASN A 15 5.85 -3.97 7.65
N MET A 16 6.40 -2.77 7.46
CA MET A 16 5.62 -1.53 7.50
C MET A 16 4.46 -1.48 6.51
N SER A 17 4.67 -1.91 5.26
CA SER A 17 3.59 -1.97 4.26
C SER A 17 2.42 -2.84 4.72
N THR A 18 2.72 -4.01 5.31
CA THR A 18 1.69 -4.92 5.83
C THR A 18 1.00 -4.32 7.04
N SER A 19 1.77 -3.76 7.98
CA SER A 19 1.23 -3.18 9.21
C SER A 19 0.30 -2.00 8.93
N LEU A 20 0.67 -1.13 7.97
CA LEU A 20 -0.15 0.01 7.57
C LEU A 20 -1.36 -0.39 6.71
N LEU A 21 -1.28 -1.48 5.95
CA LEU A 21 -2.45 -2.09 5.31
C LEU A 21 -3.46 -2.60 6.35
N LEU A 22 -2.99 -3.38 7.33
CA LEU A 22 -3.86 -3.89 8.39
C LEU A 22 -4.47 -2.74 9.21
N LEU A 23 -3.68 -1.73 9.55
CA LEU A 23 -4.18 -0.54 10.26
C LEU A 23 -5.26 0.17 9.45
N ALA A 24 -5.06 0.38 8.14
CA ALA A 24 -6.06 1.01 7.28
C ALA A 24 -7.37 0.21 7.23
N LEU A 25 -7.29 -1.12 7.12
CA LEU A 25 -8.46 -2.00 7.11
C LEU A 25 -9.20 -1.98 8.44
N LEU A 26 -8.49 -1.98 9.57
CA LEU A 26 -9.08 -1.90 10.90
C LEU A 26 -9.78 -0.56 11.13
N ILE A 27 -9.15 0.55 10.74
CA ILE A 27 -9.76 1.89 10.79
C ILE A 27 -11.01 1.93 9.91
N GLY A 28 -10.93 1.40 8.69
CA GLY A 28 -12.07 1.34 7.78
C GLY A 28 -13.23 0.52 8.32
N ALA A 29 -12.96 -0.66 8.88
CA ALA A 29 -13.97 -1.51 9.51
C ALA A 29 -14.63 -0.83 10.70
N PHE A 30 -13.85 -0.17 11.55
CA PHE A 30 -14.36 0.57 12.70
C PHE A 30 -15.35 1.68 12.30
N PHE A 31 -15.03 2.46 11.27
CA PHE A 31 -15.94 3.50 10.79
C PHE A 31 -17.13 2.92 10.01
N ALA A 32 -16.92 1.89 9.19
CA ALA A 32 -17.98 1.23 8.45
C ALA A 32 -19.05 0.64 9.38
N ALA A 33 -18.66 0.07 10.52
CA ALA A 33 -19.58 -0.46 11.53
C ALA A 33 -20.54 0.59 12.12
N LYS A 34 -20.19 1.88 12.02
CA LYS A 34 -20.99 3.00 12.53
C LYS A 34 -21.92 3.61 11.47
N VAL A 35 -21.80 3.20 10.21
CA VAL A 35 -22.63 3.73 9.11
C VAL A 35 -24.08 3.23 9.22
N LYS A 36 -25.04 4.16 9.17
CA LYS A 36 -26.49 3.90 9.18
C LYS A 36 -27.17 4.63 8.01
N GLY A 37 -28.34 4.15 7.57
CA GLY A 37 -29.17 4.83 6.55
C GLY A 37 -29.05 4.28 5.13
N THR A 38 -29.68 4.97 4.17
CA THR A 38 -29.92 4.53 2.78
C THR A 38 -28.70 4.63 1.85
N HIS A 39 -27.76 5.55 2.10
CA HIS A 39 -26.49 5.65 1.34
C HIS A 39 -25.36 4.77 1.92
N LYS A 40 -25.71 3.58 2.42
CA LYS A 40 -24.79 2.72 3.18
C LYS A 40 -23.54 2.34 2.38
N ARG A 41 -23.67 2.07 1.08
CA ARG A 41 -22.59 1.49 0.27
C ARG A 41 -21.49 2.52 -0.05
N ARG A 42 -21.79 3.70 -0.63
CA ARG A 42 -20.81 4.79 -0.75
C ARG A 42 -20.16 5.21 0.58
N ALA A 43 -20.95 5.35 1.64
CA ALA A 43 -20.41 5.73 2.94
C ALA A 43 -19.42 4.67 3.47
N VAL A 44 -19.76 3.38 3.36
CA VAL A 44 -18.88 2.27 3.73
C VAL A 44 -17.63 2.23 2.85
N THR A 45 -17.73 2.40 1.53
CA THR A 45 -16.54 2.41 0.66
C THR A 45 -15.58 3.54 1.01
N GLU A 46 -16.08 4.74 1.33
CA GLU A 46 -15.23 5.85 1.80
C GLU A 46 -14.53 5.54 3.12
N CYS A 47 -15.16 4.78 4.03
CA CYS A 47 -14.52 4.36 5.28
C CYS A 47 -13.25 3.55 5.02
N PHE A 48 -13.21 2.73 3.97
CA PHE A 48 -12.00 1.97 3.61
C PHE A 48 -11.06 2.71 2.67
N LEU A 49 -11.60 3.43 1.67
CA LEU A 49 -10.82 4.07 0.62
C LEU A 49 -9.86 5.13 1.20
N ARG A 50 -10.32 5.95 2.15
CA ARG A 50 -9.51 7.04 2.70
C ARG A 50 -8.33 6.53 3.54
N PRO A 51 -8.50 5.61 4.50
CA PRO A 51 -7.37 5.04 5.22
C PRO A 51 -6.40 4.26 4.33
N LEU A 52 -6.89 3.55 3.30
CA LEU A 52 -6.02 2.85 2.35
C LEU A 52 -5.13 3.82 1.58
N LEU A 53 -5.69 4.92 1.05
CA LEU A 53 -4.91 5.96 0.37
C LEU A 53 -3.90 6.63 1.31
N PHE A 54 -4.31 6.93 2.54
CA PHE A 54 -3.47 7.65 3.49
C PHE A 54 -2.36 6.77 4.10
N PHE A 55 -2.73 5.64 4.72
CA PHE A 55 -1.78 4.80 5.45
C PHE A 55 -1.08 3.81 4.53
N SER A 56 -1.84 3.01 3.79
CA SER A 56 -1.29 1.89 3.01
C SER A 56 -0.56 2.35 1.76
N LEU A 57 -0.99 3.46 1.15
CA LEU A 57 -0.28 4.05 0.01
C LEU A 57 0.62 5.20 0.45
N GLY A 58 0.07 6.24 1.09
CA GLY A 58 0.83 7.43 1.51
C GLY A 58 1.97 7.12 2.48
N CYS A 59 1.63 6.73 3.72
CA CYS A 59 2.63 6.50 4.78
C CYS A 59 3.56 5.33 4.48
N ALA A 60 3.06 4.23 3.91
CA ALA A 60 3.91 3.08 3.57
C ALA A 60 4.91 3.42 2.47
N SER A 61 4.50 4.14 1.43
CA SER A 61 5.46 4.58 0.40
C SER A 61 6.43 5.61 0.96
N LEU A 62 6.02 6.47 1.90
CA LEU A 62 6.95 7.39 2.56
C LEU A 62 8.04 6.64 3.34
N TRP A 63 7.65 5.59 4.06
CA TRP A 63 8.59 4.73 4.77
C TRP A 63 9.59 4.07 3.83
N ASN A 64 9.11 3.49 2.73
CA ASN A 64 9.98 2.90 1.71
C ASN A 64 10.90 3.94 1.08
N ALA A 65 10.37 5.11 0.70
CA ALA A 65 11.17 6.20 0.14
C ALA A 65 12.31 6.63 1.06
N TYR A 66 12.01 6.79 2.35
CA TYR A 66 13.01 7.15 3.35
C TYR A 66 14.15 6.13 3.42
N TRP A 67 13.84 4.84 3.58
CA TRP A 67 14.87 3.82 3.74
C TRP A 67 15.68 3.58 2.47
N HIS A 68 15.03 3.58 1.30
CA HIS A 68 15.73 3.48 0.02
C HIS A 68 16.66 4.68 -0.22
N ALA A 69 16.32 5.88 0.25
CA ALA A 69 17.17 7.07 0.11
C ALA A 69 18.31 7.12 1.15
N VAL A 70 18.04 6.78 2.41
CA VAL A 70 18.96 7.00 3.54
C VAL A 70 19.87 5.81 3.80
N GLN A 71 19.39 4.58 3.59
CA GLN A 71 20.17 3.35 3.79
C GLN A 71 20.02 2.39 2.59
N PRO A 72 20.36 2.81 1.37
CA PRO A 72 20.15 2.02 0.15
C PRO A 72 20.83 0.66 0.18
N ALA A 73 22.01 0.56 0.80
CA ALA A 73 22.74 -0.70 0.91
C ALA A 73 22.08 -1.68 1.89
N GLU A 74 21.46 -1.20 2.97
CA GLU A 74 20.69 -2.03 3.89
C GLU A 74 19.46 -2.58 3.20
N VAL A 75 18.70 -1.70 2.55
CA VAL A 75 17.46 -2.08 1.87
C VAL A 75 17.74 -3.07 0.74
N ALA A 76 18.78 -2.83 -0.07
CA ALA A 76 19.18 -3.77 -1.12
C ALA A 76 19.42 -5.18 -0.55
N ARG A 77 20.18 -5.32 0.55
CA ARG A 77 20.41 -6.62 1.19
C ARG A 77 19.12 -7.21 1.75
N PHE A 78 18.27 -6.40 2.37
CA PHE A 78 16.99 -6.82 2.92
C PHE A 78 16.05 -7.41 1.86
N ILE A 79 16.06 -6.86 0.64
CA ILE A 79 15.26 -7.33 -0.49
C ILE A 79 15.98 -8.37 -1.36
N GLY A 80 17.18 -8.83 -0.99
CA GLY A 80 17.93 -9.86 -1.74
C GLY A 80 18.77 -9.35 -2.92
N TRP A 81 18.93 -8.03 -3.06
CA TRP A 81 19.64 -7.39 -4.16
C TRP A 81 21.03 -6.90 -3.76
N GLN A 82 21.91 -6.76 -4.76
CA GLN A 82 23.15 -6.01 -4.59
C GLN A 82 22.87 -4.49 -4.55
N PRO A 83 23.57 -3.72 -3.70
CA PRO A 83 23.44 -2.27 -3.69
C PRO A 83 23.71 -1.67 -5.08
N SER A 84 22.82 -0.78 -5.54
CA SER A 84 22.95 -0.13 -6.85
C SER A 84 22.26 1.24 -6.87
N PRO A 85 22.57 2.11 -7.86
CA PRO A 85 21.89 3.40 -8.01
C PRO A 85 20.36 3.30 -8.15
N PHE A 86 19.85 2.12 -8.56
CA PHE A 86 18.42 1.88 -8.70
C PHE A 86 17.63 2.12 -7.39
N GLN A 87 18.28 1.98 -6.24
CA GLN A 87 17.66 2.30 -4.95
C GLN A 87 17.17 3.75 -4.88
N TRP A 88 17.88 4.69 -5.52
CA TRP A 88 17.45 6.09 -5.59
C TRP A 88 16.19 6.27 -6.44
N GLU A 89 16.10 5.60 -7.59
CA GLU A 89 14.91 5.64 -8.45
C GLU A 89 13.68 5.06 -7.72
N ILE A 90 13.88 3.97 -6.99
CA ILE A 90 12.82 3.40 -6.14
C ILE A 90 12.43 4.35 -5.01
N ALA A 91 13.40 5.04 -4.40
CA ALA A 91 13.12 6.05 -3.38
C ALA A 91 12.25 7.18 -3.93
N MET A 92 12.59 7.75 -5.08
CA MET A 92 11.86 8.86 -5.69
C MET A 92 10.48 8.42 -6.20
N THR A 93 10.37 7.21 -6.74
CA THR A 93 9.08 6.63 -7.15
C THR A 93 8.14 6.48 -5.96
N ASN A 94 8.64 5.93 -4.85
CA ASN A 94 7.88 5.82 -3.60
C ASN A 94 7.55 7.18 -2.98
N LEU A 95 8.43 8.18 -3.10
CA LEU A 95 8.15 9.53 -2.63
C LEU A 95 7.01 10.17 -3.43
N GLY A 96 7.01 10.02 -4.76
CA GLY A 96 5.91 10.45 -5.61
C GLY A 96 4.59 9.77 -5.25
N LEU A 97 4.63 8.45 -5.02
CA LEU A 97 3.47 7.67 -4.61
C LEU A 97 2.94 8.07 -3.23
N SER A 98 3.85 8.36 -2.30
CA SER A 98 3.54 8.90 -0.97
C SER A 98 2.76 10.20 -1.06
N LEU A 99 3.29 11.18 -1.80
CA LEU A 99 2.63 12.48 -1.99
C LEU A 99 1.25 12.30 -2.64
N ALA A 100 1.16 11.46 -3.68
CA ALA A 100 -0.10 11.16 -4.34
C ALA A 100 -1.11 10.52 -3.39
N GLY A 101 -0.72 9.55 -2.55
CA GLY A 101 -1.59 8.91 -1.57
C GLY A 101 -2.06 9.86 -0.46
N LEU A 102 -1.13 10.64 0.10
CA LEU A 102 -1.40 11.62 1.16
C LEU A 102 -2.28 12.79 0.70
N ILE A 103 -2.31 13.09 -0.60
CA ILE A 103 -3.26 14.06 -1.19
C ILE A 103 -4.58 13.37 -1.53
N ALA A 104 -4.52 12.18 -2.12
CA ALA A 104 -5.68 11.47 -2.64
C ALA A 104 -6.76 11.18 -1.59
N TRP A 105 -6.41 11.01 -0.32
CA TRP A 105 -7.39 10.71 0.73
C TRP A 105 -8.50 11.77 0.84
N GLN A 106 -8.22 13.03 0.50
CA GLN A 106 -9.20 14.12 0.44
C GLN A 106 -9.46 14.67 -0.96
N ALA A 107 -8.72 14.21 -1.97
CA ALA A 107 -8.83 14.74 -3.32
C ALA A 107 -10.09 14.25 -4.06
N SER A 108 -10.27 14.80 -5.26
CA SER A 108 -11.34 14.41 -6.19
C SER A 108 -11.22 12.94 -6.60
N ARG A 109 -12.35 12.35 -7.02
CA ARG A 109 -12.38 10.98 -7.56
C ARG A 109 -11.37 10.77 -8.70
N GLY A 110 -11.27 11.74 -9.61
CA GLY A 110 -10.35 11.66 -10.75
C GLY A 110 -8.89 11.52 -10.30
N PHE A 111 -8.48 12.32 -9.31
CA PHE A 111 -7.15 12.22 -8.72
C PHE A 111 -6.95 10.88 -8.02
N ARG A 112 -7.93 10.42 -7.23
CA ARG A 112 -7.87 9.11 -6.56
C ARG A 112 -7.70 7.95 -7.55
N LEU A 113 -8.43 7.99 -8.67
CA LEU A 113 -8.30 6.98 -9.72
C LEU A 113 -6.93 7.03 -10.38
N ALA A 114 -6.43 8.21 -10.75
CA ALA A 114 -5.09 8.36 -11.31
C ALA A 114 -4.01 7.80 -10.35
N THR A 115 -4.11 8.15 -9.06
CA THR A 115 -3.23 7.62 -8.00
C THR A 115 -3.33 6.10 -7.88
N ALA A 116 -4.53 5.53 -7.89
CA ALA A 116 -4.73 4.08 -7.78
C ALA A 116 -4.18 3.33 -9.00
N LEU A 117 -4.33 3.87 -10.21
CA LEU A 117 -3.79 3.28 -11.43
C LEU A 117 -2.26 3.35 -11.47
N PHE A 118 -1.68 4.49 -11.07
CA PHE A 118 -0.22 4.60 -10.93
C PHE A 118 0.30 3.58 -9.91
N ALA A 119 -0.34 3.48 -8.75
CA ALA A 119 -0.01 2.49 -7.72
C ALA A 119 -0.10 1.07 -8.27
N ALA A 120 -1.15 0.75 -9.04
CA ALA A 120 -1.34 -0.57 -9.62
C ALA A 120 -0.22 -0.94 -10.58
N VAL A 121 0.17 -0.05 -11.50
CA VAL A 121 1.26 -0.32 -12.44
C VAL A 121 2.57 -0.56 -11.70
N PHE A 122 2.91 0.29 -10.74
CA PHE A 122 4.15 0.17 -9.99
C PHE A 122 4.18 -1.08 -9.11
N LEU A 123 3.16 -1.26 -8.25
CA LEU A 123 3.13 -2.34 -7.27
C LEU A 123 2.85 -3.70 -7.90
N TRP A 124 1.97 -3.82 -8.90
CA TRP A 124 1.82 -5.10 -9.61
C TRP A 124 3.07 -5.47 -10.42
N GLY A 125 3.79 -4.47 -10.95
CA GLY A 125 5.11 -4.68 -11.55
C GLY A 125 6.12 -5.24 -10.53
N ALA A 126 6.16 -4.66 -9.33
CA ALA A 126 7.00 -5.14 -8.23
C ALA A 126 6.61 -6.56 -7.79
N ALA A 127 5.31 -6.84 -7.59
CA ALA A 127 4.81 -8.17 -7.28
C ALA A 127 5.21 -9.21 -8.33
N ALA A 128 5.09 -8.87 -9.63
CA ALA A 128 5.53 -9.77 -10.70
C ALA A 128 7.04 -10.05 -10.62
N GLY A 129 7.84 -9.03 -10.32
CA GLY A 129 9.27 -9.17 -10.04
C GLY A 129 9.55 -10.10 -8.87
N HIS A 130 8.91 -9.87 -7.73
CA HIS A 130 9.02 -10.71 -6.53
C HIS A 130 8.66 -12.17 -6.82
N ILE A 131 7.51 -12.42 -7.48
CA ILE A 131 7.06 -13.76 -7.85
C ILE A 131 8.07 -14.43 -8.77
N TRP A 132 8.59 -13.72 -9.76
CA TRP A 132 9.61 -14.26 -10.65
C TRP A 132 10.89 -14.62 -9.89
N GLN A 133 11.38 -13.75 -9.00
CA GLN A 133 12.57 -14.02 -8.18
C GLN A 133 12.36 -15.20 -7.22
N LEU A 134 11.17 -15.30 -6.62
CA LEU A 134 10.80 -16.43 -5.76
C LEU A 134 10.79 -17.75 -6.53
N VAL A 135 10.19 -17.78 -7.71
CA VAL A 135 10.04 -19.01 -8.51
C VAL A 135 11.36 -19.43 -9.14
N TYR A 136 12.09 -18.50 -9.78
CA TYR A 136 13.23 -18.84 -10.62
C TYR A 136 14.58 -18.70 -9.94
N LEU A 137 14.71 -17.78 -8.97
CA LEU A 137 15.97 -17.56 -8.24
C LEU A 137 15.93 -18.15 -6.82
N GLN A 138 14.77 -18.63 -6.37
CA GLN A 138 14.56 -19.12 -5.00
C GLN A 138 14.95 -18.07 -3.96
N ASP A 139 14.80 -16.79 -4.31
CA ASP A 139 15.14 -15.68 -3.42
C ASP A 139 14.04 -15.48 -2.37
N THR A 140 14.27 -16.02 -1.18
CA THR A 140 13.35 -15.88 -0.04
C THR A 140 13.80 -14.78 0.94
N ALA A 141 14.51 -13.76 0.47
CA ALA A 141 14.90 -12.63 1.31
C ALA A 141 13.65 -12.01 1.99
N PRO A 142 13.76 -11.53 3.24
CA PRO A 142 12.60 -11.04 3.99
C PRO A 142 11.84 -9.90 3.30
N GLY A 143 12.55 -9.04 2.56
CA GLY A 143 11.97 -7.96 1.77
C GLY A 143 11.57 -8.36 0.34
N ASN A 144 11.72 -9.62 -0.05
CA ASN A 144 11.32 -10.16 -1.37
C ASN A 144 10.14 -11.14 -1.28
N ALA A 145 9.91 -11.72 -0.11
CA ALA A 145 8.90 -12.75 0.13
C ALA A 145 7.81 -12.30 1.11
N GLY A 146 6.70 -13.04 1.14
CA GLY A 146 5.68 -12.87 2.16
C GLY A 146 4.93 -11.54 2.06
N GLY A 147 4.94 -10.76 3.15
CA GLY A 147 4.06 -9.60 3.35
C GLY A 147 4.11 -8.58 2.21
N ILE A 148 5.30 -8.30 1.67
CA ILE A 148 5.48 -7.31 0.60
C ILE A 148 4.73 -7.72 -0.68
N VAL A 149 4.83 -8.99 -1.09
CA VAL A 149 4.15 -9.53 -2.28
C VAL A 149 2.64 -9.40 -2.14
N TYR A 150 2.12 -9.71 -0.94
CA TYR A 150 0.70 -9.54 -0.67
C TYR A 150 0.28 -8.07 -0.71
N THR A 151 1.05 -7.16 -0.12
CA THR A 151 0.68 -5.73 -0.11
C THR A 151 0.75 -5.10 -1.50
N ASP A 152 1.69 -5.54 -2.33
CA ASP A 152 1.86 -5.08 -3.70
C ASP A 152 0.67 -5.46 -4.59
N VAL A 153 0.06 -6.63 -4.32
CA VAL A 153 -1.17 -7.06 -5.00
C VAL A 153 -2.41 -6.41 -4.40
N LEU A 154 -2.58 -6.52 -3.08
CA LEU A 154 -3.83 -6.20 -2.40
C LEU A 154 -4.10 -4.70 -2.32
N THR A 155 -3.08 -3.87 -2.05
CA THR A 155 -3.27 -2.42 -1.89
C THR A 155 -3.89 -1.78 -3.13
N PRO A 156 -3.29 -1.87 -4.33
CA PRO A 156 -3.88 -1.30 -5.53
C PRO A 156 -5.18 -2.00 -5.93
N LEU A 157 -5.31 -3.32 -5.73
CA LEU A 157 -6.55 -4.05 -6.02
C LEU A 157 -7.72 -3.50 -5.22
N LEU A 158 -7.55 -3.32 -3.91
CA LEU A 158 -8.58 -2.76 -3.03
C LEU A 158 -8.94 -1.33 -3.45
N LEU A 159 -7.96 -0.49 -3.79
CA LEU A 159 -8.23 0.88 -4.25
C LEU A 159 -9.06 0.90 -5.54
N VAL A 160 -8.67 0.10 -6.54
CA VAL A 160 -9.37 0.03 -7.84
C VAL A 160 -10.79 -0.52 -7.65
N VAL A 161 -10.96 -1.60 -6.89
CA VAL A 161 -12.27 -2.20 -6.64
C VAL A 161 -13.19 -1.25 -5.88
N LEU A 162 -12.71 -0.59 -4.83
CA LEU A 162 -13.52 0.36 -4.06
C LEU A 162 -13.98 1.55 -4.92
N LEU A 163 -13.10 2.07 -5.79
CA LEU A 163 -13.45 3.13 -6.72
C LEU A 163 -14.48 2.66 -7.76
N ALA A 164 -14.31 1.46 -8.33
CA ALA A 164 -15.25 0.89 -9.29
C ALA A 164 -16.65 0.65 -8.68
N VAL A 165 -16.71 0.20 -7.42
CA VAL A 165 -17.97 0.04 -6.69
C VAL A 165 -18.70 1.38 -6.54
N GLN A 166 -17.98 2.48 -6.27
CA GLN A 166 -18.58 3.82 -6.20
C GLN A 166 -19.16 4.30 -7.54
N ASP A 167 -18.65 3.79 -8.67
CA ASP A 167 -19.13 4.17 -10.00
C ASP A 167 -20.41 3.43 -10.39
N GLY A 168 -20.47 2.13 -10.08
CA GLY A 168 -21.68 1.34 -10.29
C GLY A 168 -22.90 1.96 -9.59
N GLU A 169 -22.70 2.48 -8.37
CA GLU A 169 -23.76 3.17 -7.63
C GLU A 169 -24.28 4.44 -8.33
N LYS A 170 -23.38 5.22 -8.93
CA LYS A 170 -23.79 6.43 -9.68
C LYS A 170 -24.62 6.05 -10.90
N ALA A 171 -24.21 5.02 -11.63
CA ALA A 171 -24.92 4.55 -12.80
C ALA A 171 -26.32 4.03 -12.44
N GLU A 172 -26.46 3.25 -11.37
CA GLU A 172 -27.75 2.77 -10.86
C GLU A 172 -28.67 3.91 -10.41
N SER A 173 -28.13 4.98 -9.80
CA SER A 173 -28.94 6.13 -9.35
C SER A 173 -29.51 7.01 -10.46
N LEU A 174 -29.01 6.86 -11.70
CA LEU A 174 -29.41 7.64 -12.87
C LEU A 174 -30.32 6.85 -13.84
N ALA A 175 -30.51 5.55 -13.60
CA ALA A 175 -31.38 4.66 -14.37
C ALA A 175 -32.78 4.55 -13.75
#